data_AF-A0A2N2DKI4-F1
#
_entry.id   AF-A0A2N2DKI4-F1
#
_cell.length_a   1.000
_cell.length_b   1.000
_cell.length_c   1.000
_cell.angle_alpha   90.00
_cell.angle_beta   90.00
_cell.angle_gamma   90.00
#
_symmetry.space_group_name_H-M   'P 1'
#
loop_
_entity.id
_entity.type
_entity.pdbx_description
1 polymer ?
#
loop_
_entity_poly.entity_id
_entity_poly.type
_entity_poly.pdbx_seq_one_letter_code
_entity_poly.pdbx_strand_id
1 'polypeptide(L)'
;MSSDVSENTQTLNETAEKTREAARKGEGAVEQTVKGMDSIKIKVFETAKKIRDLGEHSQQIGEIVQVIDDIAEQTNLLALNAAIEAARAGEHGKGFAVVADEVRKLAERSGKATKEIAELIGNIQKVTGEAVAEMEAGTSEVEQGAGLAVDAGNALKEILQNVEDTYRQIQNISAASEQISASSHEVVSTVNNVSSVTEQNTAATEEMSASADRLAGMARELKDIVARFRV
;
A
#
# COMPACT_ATOMS: atom_id res chain seq x y z
N MET A 1 34.90 12.43 -20.45
CA MET A 1 34.25 11.16 -20.81
C MET A 1 34.38 10.11 -19.72
N SER A 2 35.55 9.53 -19.42
CA SER A 2 35.66 8.51 -18.35
C SER A 2 35.27 9.06 -16.96
N SER A 3 35.64 10.32 -16.65
CA SER A 3 35.26 10.98 -15.38
C SER A 3 33.75 11.18 -15.28
N ASP A 4 33.12 11.71 -16.33
CA ASP A 4 31.68 12.03 -16.33
C ASP A 4 30.80 10.77 -16.25
N VAL A 5 31.23 9.68 -16.90
CA VAL A 5 30.55 8.39 -16.81
C VAL A 5 30.70 7.80 -15.42
N SER A 6 31.90 7.88 -14.82
CA SER A 6 32.13 7.43 -13.45
C SER A 6 31.25 8.19 -12.45
N GLU A 7 31.21 9.52 -12.54
CA GLU A 7 30.39 10.37 -11.66
C GLU A 7 28.88 10.08 -11.82
N ASN A 8 28.41 9.89 -13.06
CA ASN A 8 27.03 9.49 -13.32
C ASN A 8 26.70 8.11 -12.76
N THR A 9 27.59 7.12 -12.94
CA THR A 9 27.37 5.76 -12.40
C THR A 9 27.34 5.75 -10.87
N GLN A 10 28.16 6.58 -10.22
CA GLN A 10 28.13 6.76 -8.76
C GLN A 10 26.79 7.36 -8.30
N THR A 11 26.35 8.44 -8.95
CA THR A 11 25.09 9.12 -8.62
C THR A 11 23.88 8.18 -8.82
N LEU A 12 23.90 7.38 -9.88
CA LEU A 12 22.88 6.37 -10.15
C LEU A 12 22.88 5.26 -9.09
N ASN A 13 24.05 4.78 -8.66
CA ASN A 13 24.15 3.81 -7.57
C ASN A 13 23.56 4.35 -6.26
N GLU A 14 23.90 5.59 -5.88
CA GLU A 14 23.36 6.24 -4.69
C GLU A 14 21.83 6.39 -4.76
N THR A 15 21.31 6.73 -5.95
CA THR A 15 19.86 6.88 -6.17
C THR A 15 19.16 5.52 -6.11
N ALA A 16 19.73 4.49 -6.74
CA ALA A 16 19.21 3.13 -6.69
C ALA A 16 19.19 2.58 -5.26
N GLU A 17 20.23 2.84 -4.47
CA GLU A 17 20.30 2.41 -3.07
C GLU A 17 19.23 3.10 -2.20
N LYS A 18 19.03 4.42 -2.38
CA LYS A 18 17.94 5.15 -1.73
C LYS A 18 16.56 4.61 -2.11
N THR A 19 16.33 4.32 -3.40
CA THR A 19 15.07 3.74 -3.87
C THR A 19 14.85 2.35 -3.27
N ARG A 20 15.90 1.51 -3.20
CA ARG A 20 15.84 0.19 -2.57
C ARG A 20 15.45 0.28 -1.10
N GLU A 21 16.08 1.20 -0.36
CA GLU A 21 15.77 1.41 1.07
C GLU A 21 14.33 1.89 1.26
N ALA A 22 13.87 2.86 0.46
CA ALA A 22 12.50 3.36 0.49
C ALA A 22 11.49 2.25 0.16
N ALA A 23 11.76 1.42 -0.85
CA ALA A 23 10.90 0.31 -1.23
C ALA A 23 10.83 -0.78 -0.13
N ARG A 24 11.97 -1.14 0.50
CA ARG A 24 11.99 -2.07 1.65
C ARG A 24 11.22 -1.53 2.85
N LYS A 25 11.37 -0.24 3.15
CA LYS A 25 10.60 0.40 4.22
C LYS A 25 9.10 0.40 3.90
N GLY A 26 8.74 0.65 2.64
CA GLY A 26 7.38 0.53 2.14
C GLY A 26 6.83 -0.88 2.29
N GLU A 27 7.61 -1.91 1.93
CA GLU A 27 7.20 -3.32 2.03
C GLU A 27 6.91 -3.69 3.48
N GLY A 28 7.79 -3.29 4.41
CA GLY A 28 7.56 -3.51 5.85
C GLY A 28 6.34 -2.77 6.38
N ALA A 29 6.08 -1.54 5.92
CA ALA A 29 4.88 -0.79 6.30
C ALA A 29 3.60 -1.49 5.79
N VAL A 30 3.61 -1.97 4.54
CA VAL A 30 2.50 -2.73 3.96
C VAL A 30 2.27 -4.04 4.70
N GLU A 31 3.33 -4.78 5.06
CA GLU A 31 3.20 -6.01 5.83
C GLU A 31 2.57 -5.76 7.21
N GLN A 32 2.94 -4.65 7.86
CA GLN A 32 2.30 -4.21 9.10
C GLN A 32 0.83 -3.82 8.89
N THR A 33 0.49 -3.17 7.77
CA THR A 33 -0.90 -2.86 7.41
C THR A 33 -1.73 -4.12 7.23
N VAL A 34 -1.22 -5.14 6.52
CA VAL A 34 -1.93 -6.42 6.35
C VAL A 34 -2.20 -7.09 7.69
N LYS A 35 -1.18 -7.17 8.58
CA LYS A 35 -1.35 -7.70 9.94
C LYS A 35 -2.35 -6.88 10.76
N GLY A 36 -2.34 -5.55 10.60
CA GLY A 36 -3.29 -4.65 11.21
C GLY A 36 -4.72 -4.92 10.76
N MET A 37 -4.94 -5.11 9.45
CA MET A 37 -6.26 -5.44 8.89
C MET A 37 -6.78 -6.78 9.40
N ASP A 38 -5.92 -7.81 9.49
CA ASP A 38 -6.33 -9.09 10.09
C ASP A 38 -6.74 -8.96 11.56
N SER A 39 -6.02 -8.15 12.34
CA SER A 39 -6.38 -7.85 13.73
C SER A 39 -7.72 -7.11 13.82
N ILE A 40 -7.95 -6.12 12.96
CA ILE A 40 -9.23 -5.39 12.87
C ILE A 40 -10.35 -6.37 12.52
N LYS A 41 -10.16 -7.25 11.53
CA LYS A 41 -11.13 -8.26 11.13
C LYS A 41 -11.57 -9.11 12.32
N ILE A 42 -10.61 -9.63 13.10
CA ILE A 42 -10.90 -10.43 14.30
C ILE A 42 -11.72 -9.59 15.31
N LYS A 43 -11.36 -8.33 15.54
CA LYS A 43 -12.06 -7.45 16.47
C LYS A 43 -13.48 -7.10 16.03
N VAL A 44 -13.70 -6.91 14.74
CA VAL A 44 -15.04 -6.71 14.16
C VAL A 44 -15.90 -7.95 14.38
N PHE A 45 -15.38 -9.15 14.10
CA PHE A 45 -16.08 -10.41 14.37
C PHE A 45 -16.44 -10.61 15.85
N GLU A 46 -15.49 -10.34 16.76
CA GLU A 46 -15.75 -10.41 18.21
C GLU A 46 -16.83 -9.42 18.65
N THR A 47 -16.84 -8.22 18.06
CA THR A 47 -17.82 -7.18 18.38
C THR A 47 -19.20 -7.54 17.84
N ALA A 48 -19.29 -8.01 16.59
CA ALA A 48 -20.53 -8.50 15.99
C ALA A 48 -21.16 -9.62 16.83
N LYS A 49 -20.34 -10.54 17.36
CA LYS A 49 -20.81 -11.59 18.26
C LYS A 49 -21.42 -11.00 19.54
N LYS A 50 -20.74 -10.08 20.22
CA LYS A 50 -21.25 -9.46 21.44
C LYS A 50 -22.56 -8.68 21.22
N ILE A 51 -22.71 -8.02 20.07
CA ILE A 51 -23.94 -7.31 19.71
C ILE A 51 -25.07 -8.31 19.45
N ARG A 52 -24.78 -9.44 18.82
CA ARG A 52 -25.76 -10.52 18.64
C ARG A 52 -26.23 -11.09 19.98
N ASP A 53 -25.30 -11.36 20.90
CA ASP A 53 -25.62 -11.81 22.26
C ASP A 53 -26.50 -10.76 22.98
N LEU A 54 -26.21 -9.46 22.81
CA LEU A 54 -27.06 -8.38 23.34
C LEU A 54 -28.47 -8.41 22.75
N GLY A 55 -28.62 -8.64 21.44
CA GLY A 55 -29.91 -8.80 20.79
C GLY A 55 -30.72 -9.99 21.34
N GLU A 56 -30.06 -11.13 21.59
CA GLU A 56 -30.69 -12.29 22.23
C GLU A 56 -31.14 -11.99 23.66
N HIS A 57 -30.32 -11.31 24.46
CA HIS A 57 -30.71 -10.88 25.81
C HIS A 57 -31.87 -9.87 25.79
N SER A 58 -31.90 -8.95 24.84
CA SER A 58 -33.03 -8.03 24.65
C SER A 58 -34.32 -8.77 24.29
N GLN A 59 -34.25 -9.82 23.46
CA GLN A 59 -35.39 -10.69 23.16
C GLN A 59 -35.93 -11.38 24.43
N GLN A 60 -35.03 -11.94 25.26
CA GLN A 60 -35.43 -12.55 26.53
C GLN A 60 -36.09 -11.54 27.48
N ILE A 61 -35.58 -10.31 27.54
CA ILE A 61 -36.20 -9.25 28.35
C ILE A 61 -37.58 -8.90 27.79
N GLY A 62 -37.75 -8.84 26.47
CA GLY A 62 -39.05 -8.61 25.83
C GLY A 62 -40.09 -9.66 26.23
N GLU A 63 -39.71 -10.94 26.27
CA GLU A 63 -40.60 -12.02 26.73
C GLU A 63 -40.99 -11.86 28.21
N ILE A 64 -40.06 -11.47 29.07
CA ILE A 64 -40.33 -11.20 30.50
C ILE A 64 -41.28 -10.01 30.64
N VAL A 65 -41.07 -8.93 29.89
CA VAL A 65 -41.91 -7.73 29.93
C VAL A 65 -43.34 -8.05 29.50
N GLN A 66 -43.51 -8.91 28.49
CA GLN A 66 -44.84 -9.39 28.08
C GLN A 66 -45.55 -10.13 29.22
N VAL A 67 -44.86 -11.03 29.91
CA VAL A 67 -45.43 -11.75 31.07
C VAL A 67 -45.83 -10.78 32.20
N ILE A 68 -45.05 -9.73 32.44
CA ILE A 68 -45.38 -8.72 33.46
C ILE A 68 -46.61 -7.89 33.04
N ASP A 69 -46.75 -7.57 31.74
CA ASP A 69 -47.93 -6.88 31.21
C ASP A 69 -49.20 -7.73 31.41
N ASP A 70 -49.12 -9.03 31.10
CA ASP A 70 -50.21 -9.99 31.32
C ASP A 70 -50.58 -10.10 32.81
N ILE A 71 -49.59 -10.12 33.72
CA ILE A 71 -49.80 -10.12 35.18
C ILE A 71 -50.47 -8.82 35.63
N ALA A 72 -50.05 -7.66 35.10
CA ALA A 72 -50.65 -6.37 35.41
C ALA A 72 -52.12 -6.32 34.96
N GLU A 73 -52.43 -6.83 33.77
CA GLU A 73 -53.80 -6.91 33.27
C GLU A 73 -54.67 -7.86 34.11
N GLN A 74 -54.16 -9.04 34.49
CA GLN A 74 -54.85 -9.95 35.39
C GLN A 74 -55.07 -9.34 36.78
N THR A 75 -54.08 -8.64 37.32
CA THR A 75 -54.18 -7.96 38.63
C THR A 75 -55.23 -6.84 38.58
N ASN A 76 -55.28 -6.10 37.46
CA ASN A 76 -56.29 -5.07 37.24
C ASN A 76 -57.71 -5.67 37.21
N LEU A 77 -57.90 -6.79 36.51
CA LEU A 77 -59.17 -7.52 36.48
C LEU A 77 -59.58 -8.09 37.85
N LEU A 78 -58.62 -8.65 38.60
CA LEU A 78 -58.84 -9.14 39.97
C LEU A 78 -59.25 -8.02 40.91
N ALA A 79 -58.56 -6.87 40.83
CA ALA A 79 -58.87 -5.69 41.63
C ALA A 79 -60.25 -5.11 41.30
N LEU A 80 -60.63 -5.10 40.02
CA LEU A 80 -61.97 -4.70 39.60
C LEU A 80 -63.05 -5.62 40.18
N ASN A 81 -62.86 -6.94 40.11
CA ASN A 81 -63.79 -7.91 40.69
C ASN A 81 -63.91 -7.76 42.21
N ALA A 82 -62.79 -7.51 42.89
CA ALA A 82 -62.78 -7.23 44.33
C ALA A 82 -63.52 -5.93 44.69
N ALA A 83 -63.37 -4.87 43.88
CA ALA A 83 -64.11 -3.62 44.07
C ALA A 83 -65.62 -3.80 43.89
N ILE A 84 -66.04 -4.61 42.91
CA ILE A 84 -67.45 -4.96 42.69
C ILE A 84 -68.02 -5.72 43.89
N GLU A 85 -67.32 -6.75 44.38
CA GLU A 85 -67.80 -7.54 45.51
C GLU A 85 -67.79 -6.74 46.82
N ALA A 86 -66.82 -5.84 47.00
CA ALA A 86 -66.79 -4.91 48.13
C ALA A 86 -67.98 -3.92 48.09
N ALA A 87 -68.36 -3.42 46.92
CA ALA A 87 -69.56 -2.60 46.77
C ALA A 87 -70.84 -3.40 47.10
N ARG A 88 -70.86 -4.69 46.75
CA ARG A 88 -71.98 -5.60 47.02
C ARG A 88 -72.17 -5.89 48.51
N ALA A 89 -71.08 -5.89 49.29
CA ALA A 89 -71.10 -6.06 50.75
C ALA A 89 -71.54 -4.79 51.52
N GLY A 90 -71.81 -3.67 50.83
CA GLY A 90 -72.33 -2.44 51.43
C GLY A 90 -71.38 -1.82 52.46
N GLU A 91 -71.91 -1.46 53.63
CA GLU A 91 -71.14 -0.80 54.70
C GLU A 91 -69.97 -1.65 55.22
N HIS A 92 -70.09 -2.98 55.19
CA HIS A 92 -69.01 -3.89 55.63
C HIS A 92 -67.86 -4.00 54.62
N GLY A 93 -68.08 -3.61 53.37
CA GLY A 93 -67.09 -3.69 52.29
C GLY A 93 -66.27 -2.41 52.05
N LYS A 94 -66.59 -1.29 52.73
CA LYS A 94 -65.94 0.02 52.48
C LYS A 94 -64.41 0.00 52.57
N GLY A 95 -63.84 -0.70 53.55
CA GLY A 95 -62.38 -0.83 53.69
C GLY A 95 -61.75 -1.64 52.55
N PHE A 96 -62.40 -2.72 52.13
CA PHE A 96 -61.96 -3.55 51.01
C PHE A 96 -62.06 -2.82 49.66
N ALA A 97 -63.08 -1.99 49.48
CA ALA A 97 -63.26 -1.20 48.25
C ALA A 97 -62.09 -0.21 48.03
N VAL A 98 -61.59 0.43 49.09
CA VAL A 98 -60.45 1.35 49.01
C VAL A 98 -59.17 0.60 48.62
N VAL A 99 -58.92 -0.57 49.23
CA VAL A 99 -57.76 -1.40 48.89
C VAL A 99 -57.84 -1.89 47.45
N ALA A 100 -59.02 -2.33 47.00
CA ALA A 100 -59.23 -2.79 45.63
C ALA A 100 -58.96 -1.68 44.59
N ASP A 101 -59.41 -0.45 44.82
CA ASP A 101 -59.12 0.67 43.90
C ASP A 101 -57.64 1.05 43.89
N GLU A 102 -56.93 0.94 45.03
CA GLU A 102 -55.48 1.20 45.08
C GLU A 102 -54.68 0.13 44.33
N VAL A 103 -55.04 -1.16 44.49
CA VAL A 103 -54.44 -2.26 43.72
C VAL A 103 -54.71 -2.09 42.22
N ARG A 104 -55.92 -1.65 41.84
CA ARG A 104 -56.29 -1.37 40.45
C ARG A 104 -55.40 -0.27 39.85
N LYS A 105 -55.23 0.85 40.55
CA LYS A 105 -54.34 1.94 40.12
C LYS A 105 -52.88 1.49 40.02
N LEU A 106 -52.41 0.65 40.94
CA LEU A 106 -51.05 0.11 40.88
C LEU A 106 -50.87 -0.80 39.66
N ALA A 107 -51.86 -1.64 39.35
CA ALA A 107 -51.86 -2.49 38.17
C ALA A 107 -51.86 -1.68 36.86
N GLU A 108 -52.69 -0.65 36.75
CA GLU A 108 -52.71 0.28 35.60
C GLU A 108 -51.35 0.99 35.43
N ARG A 109 -50.74 1.46 36.53
CA ARG A 109 -49.41 2.07 36.50
C ARG A 109 -48.32 1.08 36.09
N SER A 110 -48.41 -0.16 36.55
CA SER A 110 -47.49 -1.24 36.16
C SER A 110 -47.61 -1.55 34.67
N GLY A 111 -48.83 -1.67 34.15
CA GLY A 111 -49.11 -1.90 32.72
C GLY A 111 -48.66 -0.75 31.81
N LYS A 112 -48.68 0.49 32.31
CA LYS A 112 -48.10 1.62 31.58
C LYS A 112 -46.57 1.53 31.52
N ALA A 113 -45.94 1.21 32.64
CA ALA A 113 -44.48 1.08 32.73
C ALA A 113 -43.94 -0.09 31.88
N THR A 114 -44.63 -1.23 31.86
CA THR A 114 -44.28 -2.38 30.99
C THR A 114 -44.30 -2.00 29.52
N LYS A 115 -45.30 -1.24 29.07
CA LYS A 115 -45.38 -0.75 27.68
C LYS A 115 -44.23 0.20 27.31
N GLU A 116 -43.87 1.11 28.20
CA GLU A 116 -42.71 2.00 28.02
C GLU A 116 -41.40 1.19 27.93
N ILE A 117 -41.24 0.15 28.75
CA ILE A 117 -40.09 -0.77 28.68
C ILE A 117 -40.10 -1.57 27.38
N ALA A 118 -41.26 -2.07 26.93
CA ALA A 118 -41.38 -2.83 25.69
C ALA A 118 -40.95 -1.99 24.46
N GLU A 119 -41.32 -0.71 24.42
CA GLU A 119 -40.86 0.22 23.38
C GLU A 119 -39.34 0.39 23.40
N LEU A 120 -38.74 0.55 24.58
CA LEU A 120 -37.28 0.65 24.74
C LEU A 120 -36.57 -0.63 24.26
N ILE A 121 -37.11 -1.81 24.60
CA ILE A 121 -36.56 -3.09 24.15
C ILE A 121 -36.66 -3.23 22.63
N GLY A 122 -37.80 -2.86 22.02
CA GLY A 122 -37.96 -2.86 20.57
C GLY A 122 -36.94 -1.94 19.86
N ASN A 123 -36.67 -0.77 20.43
CA ASN A 123 -35.62 0.12 19.94
C ASN A 123 -34.21 -0.49 20.06
N ILE A 124 -33.89 -1.14 21.19
CA ILE A 124 -32.60 -1.83 21.36
C ILE A 124 -32.45 -2.96 20.35
N GLN A 125 -33.49 -3.76 20.11
CA GLN A 125 -33.48 -4.83 19.11
C GLN A 125 -33.24 -4.30 17.70
N LYS A 126 -33.88 -3.19 17.34
CA LYS A 126 -33.66 -2.54 16.05
C LYS A 126 -32.21 -2.07 15.90
N VAL A 127 -31.69 -1.32 16.87
CA VAL A 127 -30.32 -0.77 16.83
C VAL A 127 -29.27 -1.88 16.84
N THR A 128 -29.48 -2.95 17.61
CA THR A 128 -28.57 -4.11 17.60
C THR A 128 -28.57 -4.83 16.26
N GLY A 129 -29.73 -4.99 15.62
CA GLY A 129 -29.83 -5.54 14.27
C GLY A 129 -29.10 -4.70 13.22
N GLU A 130 -29.30 -3.38 13.25
CA GLU A 130 -28.58 -2.43 12.38
C GLU A 130 -27.07 -2.50 12.61
N ALA A 131 -26.62 -2.53 13.86
CA ALA A 131 -25.19 -2.61 14.20
C ALA A 131 -24.54 -3.93 13.76
N VAL A 132 -25.26 -5.07 13.78
CA VAL A 132 -24.75 -6.33 13.21
C VAL A 132 -24.56 -6.21 11.70
N ALA A 133 -25.52 -5.64 10.98
CA ALA A 133 -25.41 -5.43 9.54
C ALA A 133 -24.23 -4.51 9.16
N GLU A 134 -24.03 -3.43 9.93
CA GLU A 134 -22.87 -2.54 9.75
C GLU A 134 -21.54 -3.25 10.02
N MET A 135 -21.47 -4.14 11.01
CA MET A 135 -20.26 -4.92 11.29
C MET A 135 -19.95 -5.94 10.19
N GLU A 136 -20.98 -6.55 9.59
CA GLU A 136 -20.82 -7.42 8.42
C GLU A 136 -20.31 -6.65 7.21
N ALA A 137 -20.86 -5.46 6.94
CA ALA A 137 -20.35 -4.57 5.89
C ALA A 137 -18.89 -4.15 6.16
N GLY A 138 -18.58 -3.75 7.40
CA GLY A 138 -17.23 -3.38 7.82
C GLY A 138 -16.22 -4.53 7.68
N THR A 139 -16.66 -5.78 7.86
CA THR A 139 -15.82 -6.97 7.62
C THR A 139 -15.41 -7.06 6.15
N SER A 140 -16.35 -6.84 5.23
CA SER A 140 -16.08 -6.82 3.78
C SER A 140 -15.13 -5.68 3.39
N GLU A 141 -15.28 -4.50 3.98
CA GLU A 141 -14.36 -3.37 3.73
C GLU A 141 -12.94 -3.66 4.22
N VAL A 142 -12.80 -4.31 5.39
CA VAL A 142 -11.49 -4.73 5.91
C VAL A 142 -10.82 -5.78 5.01
N GLU A 143 -11.60 -6.73 4.48
CA GLU A 143 -11.08 -7.72 3.52
C GLU A 143 -10.60 -7.07 2.22
N GLN A 144 -11.38 -6.13 1.68
CA GLN A 144 -10.97 -5.35 0.50
C GLN A 144 -9.70 -4.53 0.78
N GLY A 145 -9.64 -3.88 1.95
CA GLY A 145 -8.46 -3.12 2.38
C GLY A 145 -7.21 -4.00 2.54
N ALA A 146 -7.36 -5.21 3.06
CA ALA A 146 -6.27 -6.19 3.12
C ALA A 146 -5.80 -6.62 1.73
N GLY A 147 -6.73 -6.84 0.79
CA GLY A 147 -6.41 -7.14 -0.61
C GLY A 147 -5.60 -6.03 -1.28
N LEU A 148 -6.04 -4.78 -1.16
CA LEU A 148 -5.32 -3.62 -1.70
C LEU A 148 -3.92 -3.46 -1.09
N ALA A 149 -3.75 -3.74 0.19
CA ALA A 149 -2.45 -3.73 0.84
C ALA A 149 -1.53 -4.83 0.25
N VAL A 150 -2.05 -6.04 0.02
CA VAL A 150 -1.27 -7.12 -0.63
C VAL A 150 -0.82 -6.70 -2.03
N ASP A 151 -1.69 -6.09 -2.83
CA ASP A 151 -1.36 -5.61 -4.17
C ASP A 151 -0.27 -4.52 -4.14
N ALA A 152 -0.35 -3.59 -3.19
CA ALA A 152 0.70 -2.59 -2.98
C ALA A 152 2.04 -3.24 -2.60
N GLY A 153 2.00 -4.31 -1.79
CA GLY A 153 3.19 -5.09 -1.43
C GLY A 153 3.82 -5.79 -2.63
N ASN A 154 3.01 -6.33 -3.55
CA ASN A 154 3.50 -6.92 -4.79
C ASN A 154 4.13 -5.88 -5.72
N ALA A 155 3.54 -4.70 -5.85
CA ALA A 155 4.12 -3.59 -6.62
C ALA A 155 5.48 -3.15 -6.06
N LEU A 156 5.64 -3.11 -4.73
CA LEU A 156 6.92 -2.81 -4.09
C LEU A 156 7.98 -3.87 -4.35
N LYS A 157 7.60 -5.15 -4.40
CA LYS A 157 8.52 -6.24 -4.81
C LYS A 157 8.99 -6.10 -6.25
N GLU A 158 8.10 -5.72 -7.16
CA GLU A 158 8.46 -5.45 -8.55
C GLU A 158 9.42 -4.26 -8.65
N ILE A 159 9.19 -3.18 -7.88
CA ILE A 159 10.12 -2.06 -7.78
C ILE A 159 11.49 -2.52 -7.29
N LEU A 160 11.57 -3.34 -6.24
CA LEU A 160 12.84 -3.87 -5.74
C LEU A 160 13.59 -4.67 -6.80
N GLN A 161 12.86 -5.48 -7.58
CA GLN A 161 13.45 -6.26 -8.65
C GLN A 161 14.00 -5.38 -9.78
N ASN A 162 13.24 -4.35 -10.19
CA ASN A 162 13.67 -3.38 -11.19
C ASN A 162 14.90 -2.57 -10.73
N VAL A 163 15.00 -2.25 -9.44
CA VAL A 163 16.18 -1.57 -8.86
C VAL A 163 17.41 -2.49 -8.92
N GLU A 164 17.25 -3.78 -8.64
CA GLU A 164 18.35 -4.75 -8.73
C GLU A 164 18.84 -4.93 -10.19
N ASP A 165 17.92 -4.91 -11.15
CA ASP A 165 18.26 -4.93 -12.58
C ASP A 165 18.99 -3.65 -13.03
N THR A 166 18.57 -2.51 -12.49
CA THR A 166 19.24 -1.22 -12.71
C THR A 166 20.67 -1.27 -12.18
N TYR A 167 20.90 -1.86 -11.01
CA TYR A 167 22.24 -2.03 -10.43
C TYR A 167 23.15 -2.86 -11.36
N ARG A 168 22.64 -3.97 -11.90
CA ARG A 168 23.37 -4.80 -12.87
C ARG A 168 23.71 -4.04 -14.15
N GLN A 169 22.79 -3.21 -14.65
CA GLN A 169 23.07 -2.37 -15.82
C GLN A 169 24.14 -1.32 -15.55
N ILE A 170 24.13 -0.67 -14.38
CA ILE A 170 25.15 0.31 -14.00
C ILE A 170 26.53 -0.35 -13.97
N GLN A 171 26.66 -1.55 -13.38
CA GLN A 171 27.92 -2.29 -13.37
C GLN A 171 28.43 -2.59 -14.78
N ASN A 172 27.55 -3.00 -15.69
CA ASN A 172 27.91 -3.24 -17.09
C ASN A 172 28.35 -1.95 -17.80
N ILE A 173 27.69 -0.81 -17.52
CA ILE A 173 28.07 0.50 -18.09
C ILE A 173 29.45 0.92 -17.58
N SER A 174 29.74 0.77 -16.28
CA SER A 174 31.05 1.08 -15.72
C SER A 174 32.15 0.24 -16.39
N ALA A 175 31.95 -1.08 -16.51
CA ALA A 175 32.90 -1.96 -17.18
C ALA A 175 33.10 -1.61 -18.66
N ALA A 176 32.03 -1.32 -19.39
CA ALA A 176 32.11 -0.87 -20.78
C ALA A 176 32.84 0.47 -20.92
N SER A 177 32.64 1.39 -19.98
CA SER A 177 33.32 2.69 -19.96
C SER A 177 34.82 2.56 -19.73
N GLU A 178 35.25 1.70 -18.80
CA GLU A 178 36.66 1.39 -18.58
C GLU A 178 37.30 0.82 -19.86
N GLN A 179 36.61 -0.10 -20.54
CA GLN A 179 37.09 -0.67 -21.79
C GLN A 179 37.20 0.38 -22.91
N ILE A 180 36.20 1.27 -23.05
CA ILE A 180 36.25 2.38 -24.01
C ILE A 180 37.43 3.31 -23.70
N SER A 181 37.70 3.59 -22.43
CA SER A 181 38.83 4.42 -22.03
C SER A 181 40.17 3.79 -22.41
N ALA A 182 40.33 2.47 -22.18
CA ALA A 182 41.51 1.73 -22.58
C ALA A 182 41.71 1.74 -24.10
N SER A 183 40.67 1.45 -24.88
CA SER A 183 40.72 1.51 -26.35
C SER A 183 41.02 2.91 -26.87
N SER A 184 40.53 3.96 -26.18
CA SER A 184 40.82 5.35 -26.55
C SER A 184 42.31 5.68 -26.38
N HIS A 185 42.96 5.18 -25.32
CA HIS A 185 44.41 5.31 -25.16
C HIS A 185 45.19 4.59 -26.27
N GLU A 186 44.74 3.41 -26.68
CA GLU A 186 45.35 2.66 -27.79
C GLU A 186 45.20 3.40 -29.13
N VAL A 187 44.03 3.99 -29.40
CA VAL A 187 43.81 4.84 -30.58
C VAL A 187 44.74 6.04 -30.57
N VAL A 188 44.89 6.73 -29.45
CA VAL A 188 45.82 7.88 -29.32
C VAL A 188 47.25 7.43 -29.60
N SER A 189 47.69 6.29 -29.06
CA SER A 189 49.02 5.73 -29.33
C SER A 189 49.22 5.41 -30.82
N THR A 190 48.20 4.80 -31.45
CA THR A 190 48.22 4.48 -32.88
C THR A 190 48.32 5.73 -33.75
N VAL A 191 47.56 6.77 -33.42
CA VAL A 191 47.61 8.06 -34.13
C VAL A 191 48.98 8.71 -34.01
N ASN A 192 49.61 8.68 -32.83
CA ASN A 192 50.98 9.19 -32.64
C ASN A 192 52.00 8.42 -33.49
N ASN A 193 51.88 7.09 -33.57
CA ASN A 193 52.73 6.27 -34.43
C ASN A 193 52.56 6.61 -35.91
N VAL A 194 51.32 6.79 -36.38
CA VAL A 194 51.03 7.22 -37.75
C VAL A 194 51.63 8.59 -38.06
N SER A 195 51.55 9.53 -37.10
CA SER A 195 52.19 10.85 -37.24
C SER A 195 53.71 10.72 -37.42
N SER A 196 54.36 9.91 -36.58
CA SER A 196 55.81 9.68 -36.68
C SER A 196 56.24 9.02 -38.00
N VAL A 197 55.49 8.03 -38.47
CA VAL A 197 55.74 7.40 -39.79
C VAL A 197 55.54 8.41 -40.93
N THR A 198 54.55 9.30 -40.81
CA THR A 198 54.30 10.35 -41.81
C THR A 198 55.44 11.36 -41.86
N GLU A 199 56.00 11.75 -40.72
CA GLU A 199 57.20 12.59 -40.65
C GLU A 199 58.41 11.92 -41.29
N GLN A 200 58.65 10.64 -40.98
CA GLN A 200 59.75 9.88 -41.56
C GLN A 200 59.62 9.73 -43.08
N ASN A 201 58.41 9.47 -43.58
CA ASN A 201 58.14 9.41 -45.02
C ASN A 201 58.37 10.76 -45.71
N THR A 202 58.04 11.86 -45.04
CA THR A 202 58.28 13.22 -45.55
C THR A 202 59.79 13.46 -45.70
N ALA A 203 60.58 13.16 -44.67
CA ALA A 203 62.04 13.27 -44.72
C ALA A 203 62.67 12.38 -45.81
N ALA A 204 62.22 11.12 -45.92
CA ALA A 204 62.70 10.21 -46.97
C ALA A 204 62.36 10.72 -48.39
N THR A 205 61.20 11.36 -48.55
CA THR A 205 60.79 11.97 -49.82
C THR A 205 61.67 13.18 -50.16
N GLU A 206 62.03 14.00 -49.18
CA GLU A 206 62.97 15.12 -49.36
C GLU A 206 64.36 14.63 -49.79
N GLU A 207 64.90 13.59 -49.12
CA GLU A 207 66.17 12.97 -49.50
C GLU A 207 66.14 12.37 -50.91
N MET A 208 65.02 11.73 -51.26
CA MET A 208 64.82 11.16 -52.59
C MET A 208 64.77 12.25 -53.66
N SER A 209 64.10 13.37 -53.41
CA SER A 209 64.07 14.53 -54.30
C SER A 209 65.48 15.10 -54.51
N ALA A 210 66.25 15.30 -53.42
CA ALA A 210 67.62 15.79 -53.50
C ALA A 210 68.55 14.82 -54.28
N SER A 211 68.35 13.52 -54.12
CA SER A 211 69.09 12.48 -54.85
C SER A 211 68.73 12.46 -56.34
N ALA A 212 67.44 12.61 -56.66
CA ALA A 212 66.97 12.72 -58.04
C ALA A 212 67.54 13.98 -58.73
N ASP A 213 67.60 15.11 -58.04
CA ASP A 213 68.24 16.33 -58.54
C ASP A 213 69.73 16.14 -58.82
N ARG A 214 70.46 15.47 -57.92
CA ARG A 214 71.87 15.11 -58.13
C ARG A 214 72.04 14.21 -59.34
N LEU A 215 71.25 13.15 -59.47
CA LEU A 215 71.29 12.25 -60.62
C LEU A 215 70.99 12.98 -61.93
N ALA A 216 69.99 13.87 -61.93
CA ALA A 216 69.68 14.70 -63.09
C ALA A 216 70.84 15.65 -63.45
N GLY A 217 71.57 16.16 -62.46
CA GLY A 217 72.80 16.93 -62.65
C GLY A 217 73.93 16.09 -63.28
N MET A 218 74.22 14.92 -62.71
CA MET A 218 75.24 14.00 -63.24
C MET A 218 74.92 13.53 -64.67
N ALA A 219 73.64 13.25 -64.97
CA ALA A 219 73.20 12.89 -66.31
C ALA A 219 73.42 14.03 -67.32
N ARG A 220 73.24 15.30 -66.91
CA ARG A 220 73.57 16.48 -67.73
C ARG A 220 75.07 16.58 -67.98
N GLU A 221 75.90 16.43 -66.95
CA GLU A 221 77.36 16.43 -67.11
C GLU A 221 77.85 15.31 -68.05
N LEU A 222 77.36 14.09 -67.88
CA LEU A 222 77.68 12.97 -68.77
C LEU A 222 77.28 13.27 -70.22
N LYS A 223 76.10 13.85 -70.43
CA LYS A 223 75.63 14.27 -71.76
C LYS A 223 76.58 15.31 -72.37
N ASP A 224 77.03 16.30 -71.60
CA ASP A 224 77.97 17.33 -72.05
C ASP A 224 79.35 16.73 -72.37
N ILE A 225 79.83 15.78 -71.56
CA ILE A 225 81.10 15.06 -71.83
C ILE A 225 80.98 14.28 -73.14
N VAL A 226 79.93 13.49 -73.33
CA VAL A 226 79.71 12.71 -74.57
C VAL A 226 79.58 13.62 -75.79
N ALA A 227 78.94 14.79 -75.65
CA ALA A 227 78.85 15.77 -76.73
C ALA A 227 80.22 16.30 -77.18
N ARG A 228 81.21 16.42 -76.28
CA ARG A 228 82.58 16.83 -76.62
C ARG A 228 83.38 15.78 -77.39
N PHE A 229 83.03 14.50 -77.24
CA PHE A 229 83.68 13.39 -77.96
C PHE A 229 82.99 13.02 -79.28
N ARG A 230 81.86 13.67 -79.58
CA ARG A 230 81.15 13.49 -80.85
C ARG A 230 81.75 14.43 -81.89
N VAL A 231 82.81 13.95 -82.56
CA VAL A 231 83.41 14.57 -83.77
C VAL A 231 82.49 14.36 -84.97
#